data_AF-A0A812FUA4-F1
#
_entry.id   AF-A0A812FUA4-F1
#
_cell.length_a   1.000
_cell.length_b   1.000
_cell.length_c   1.000
_cell.angle_alpha   90.00
_cell.angle_beta   90.00
_cell.angle_gamma   90.00
#
_symmetry.space_group_name_H-M   'P 1'
#
loop_
_entity.id
_entity.type
_entity.pdbx_description
1 polymer ?
#
loop_
_entity_poly.entity_id
_entity_poly.type
_entity_poly.pdbx_seq_one_letter_code
_entity_poly.pdbx_strand_id
1 'polypeptide(L)'
;MSRMTKAPLAMLISGMLLGTSAYAEEKLTIVSWGGAFTKSQVEAYHKPFIKKTGVEIVSEDFSGGLAEIKAQVEANNVRWDLVSLDKPDIVRGCAEGLLEPVNPSILPPGADGVKPEEVYALLETEQGRERAFAKLDTIKSQVLWWTTGAQPPQMLADKEVVIASAFNGRIHNARQDEGQRFRIIWDHQMGYMNGWAIPKGSAHTKLALDFIAFSSGTKPLADQAKYVAYGPTRKSSSAQVSPEILANLPTAPQNFKTAFLIDDEWWSDYADELNEEFNTWLLN
;
A
#
# COMPACT_ATOMS: atom_id res chain seq x y z
N MET A 1 -29.76 -77.62 -12.98
CA MET A 1 -28.79 -76.77 -13.70
C MET A 1 -29.19 -75.32 -13.49
N SER A 2 -28.51 -74.60 -12.61
CA SER A 2 -28.64 -73.13 -12.50
C SER A 2 -27.26 -72.60 -12.13
N ARG A 3 -26.60 -71.91 -13.08
CA ARG A 3 -25.25 -71.38 -12.95
C ARG A 3 -25.34 -69.97 -12.39
N MET A 4 -24.75 -69.76 -11.22
CA MET A 4 -24.39 -68.45 -10.68
C MET A 4 -23.33 -67.81 -11.59
N THR A 5 -23.64 -66.67 -12.20
CA THR A 5 -22.68 -65.81 -12.89
C THR A 5 -22.16 -64.75 -11.92
N LYS A 6 -20.85 -64.77 -11.68
CA LYS A 6 -20.10 -63.75 -10.93
C LYS A 6 -19.90 -62.51 -11.82
N ALA A 7 -20.27 -61.34 -11.33
CA ALA A 7 -19.92 -60.06 -11.94
C ALA A 7 -18.48 -59.67 -11.56
N PRO A 8 -17.65 -59.11 -12.47
CA PRO A 8 -16.36 -58.57 -12.11
C PRO A 8 -16.51 -57.11 -11.64
N LEU A 9 -15.83 -56.81 -10.54
CA LEU A 9 -15.65 -55.49 -9.96
C LEU A 9 -14.70 -54.69 -10.86
N ALA A 10 -15.21 -53.67 -11.57
CA ALA A 10 -14.40 -52.72 -12.31
C ALA A 10 -13.96 -51.58 -11.38
N MET A 11 -12.66 -51.54 -11.08
CA MET A 11 -12.01 -50.48 -10.33
C MET A 11 -11.69 -49.33 -11.32
N LEU A 12 -12.48 -48.26 -11.30
CA LEU A 12 -12.20 -47.04 -12.05
C LEU A 12 -11.25 -46.17 -11.24
N ILE A 13 -9.98 -46.15 -11.67
CA ILE A 13 -8.95 -45.24 -11.20
C ILE A 13 -9.37 -43.82 -11.61
N SER A 14 -9.74 -43.00 -10.61
CA SER A 14 -9.97 -41.58 -10.80
C SER A 14 -8.61 -40.89 -11.00
N GLY A 15 -8.23 -40.71 -12.27
CA GLY A 15 -7.12 -39.84 -12.63
C GLY A 15 -7.53 -38.39 -12.44
N MET A 16 -7.13 -37.79 -11.32
CA MET A 16 -7.12 -36.34 -11.16
C MET A 16 -6.16 -35.76 -12.21
N LEU A 17 -6.73 -35.29 -13.33
CA LEU A 17 -6.06 -34.37 -14.24
C LEU A 17 -5.84 -33.07 -13.46
N LEU A 18 -4.63 -32.92 -12.90
CA LEU A 18 -4.09 -31.60 -12.58
C LEU A 18 -4.08 -30.82 -13.91
N GLY A 19 -5.05 -29.94 -14.08
CA GLY A 19 -5.10 -29.00 -15.18
C GLY A 19 -3.89 -28.10 -15.12
N THR A 20 -2.81 -28.47 -15.81
CA THR A 20 -1.85 -27.48 -16.28
C THR A 20 -2.61 -26.62 -17.28
N SER A 21 -2.93 -25.38 -16.92
CA SER A 21 -3.37 -24.37 -17.89
C SER A 21 -2.29 -24.28 -18.97
N ALA A 22 -2.53 -24.90 -20.12
CA ALA A 22 -1.61 -24.87 -21.23
C ALA A 22 -1.79 -23.52 -21.93
N TYR A 23 -0.95 -22.54 -21.58
CA TYR A 23 -0.80 -21.27 -22.30
C TYR A 23 0.05 -21.41 -23.58
N ALA A 24 0.35 -22.65 -23.99
CA ALA A 24 1.19 -22.90 -25.14
C ALA A 24 0.48 -22.41 -26.41
N GLU A 25 1.11 -21.49 -27.13
CA GLU A 25 0.65 -20.75 -28.34
C GLU A 25 0.06 -19.35 -28.13
N GLU A 26 -0.04 -18.83 -26.90
CA GLU A 26 -0.46 -17.43 -26.70
C GLU A 26 0.70 -16.45 -26.93
N LYS A 27 0.39 -15.29 -27.54
CA LYS A 27 1.32 -14.19 -27.83
C LYS A 27 0.83 -12.91 -27.15
N LEU A 28 1.72 -12.21 -26.45
CA LEU A 28 1.46 -10.93 -25.82
C LEU A 28 2.38 -9.83 -26.38
N THR A 29 1.81 -8.69 -26.74
CA THR A 29 2.52 -7.47 -27.14
C THR A 29 2.53 -6.49 -25.98
N ILE A 30 3.72 -6.26 -25.41
CA ILE A 30 3.94 -5.36 -24.27
C ILE A 30 4.70 -4.13 -24.75
N VAL A 31 4.13 -2.95 -24.51
CA VAL A 31 4.65 -1.66 -24.99
C VAL A 31 5.22 -0.83 -23.85
N SER A 32 6.42 -0.29 -24.05
CA SER A 32 7.13 0.49 -23.04
C SER A 32 7.95 1.64 -23.64
N TRP A 33 8.84 2.25 -22.85
CA TRP A 33 9.49 3.54 -23.13
C TRP A 33 10.85 3.45 -23.84
N GLY A 34 11.27 2.25 -24.22
CA GLY A 34 12.55 1.97 -24.84
C GLY A 34 13.76 2.07 -23.93
N GLY A 35 14.92 1.89 -24.57
CA GLY A 35 16.24 2.01 -23.95
C GLY A 35 16.42 1.10 -22.73
N ALA A 36 17.07 1.63 -21.69
CA ALA A 36 17.38 0.88 -20.47
C ALA A 36 16.13 0.47 -19.68
N PHE A 37 15.01 1.18 -19.84
CA PHE A 37 13.78 0.89 -19.12
C PHE A 37 13.05 -0.33 -19.69
N THR A 38 12.82 -0.39 -21.01
CA THR A 38 12.29 -1.62 -21.64
C THR A 38 13.22 -2.80 -21.39
N LYS A 39 14.54 -2.59 -21.46
CA LYS A 39 15.51 -3.65 -21.18
C LYS A 39 15.35 -4.23 -19.76
N SER A 40 15.12 -3.39 -18.75
CA SER A 40 14.97 -3.87 -17.38
C SER A 40 13.70 -4.74 -17.23
N GLN A 41 12.60 -4.35 -17.87
CA GLN A 41 11.34 -5.10 -17.87
C GLN A 41 11.47 -6.43 -18.63
N VAL A 42 12.20 -6.44 -19.74
CA VAL A 42 12.50 -7.67 -20.48
C VAL A 42 13.23 -8.68 -19.61
N GLU A 43 14.29 -8.26 -18.92
CA GLU A 43 15.09 -9.15 -18.06
C GLU A 43 14.33 -9.58 -16.80
N ALA A 44 13.62 -8.66 -16.16
CA ALA A 44 12.98 -8.91 -14.86
C ALA A 44 11.59 -9.55 -14.95
N TYR A 45 10.83 -9.24 -16.00
CA TYR A 45 9.42 -9.64 -16.12
C TYR A 45 9.20 -10.59 -17.30
N HIS A 46 9.62 -10.19 -18.52
CA HIS A 46 9.27 -10.94 -19.73
C HIS A 46 9.95 -12.31 -19.75
N LYS A 47 11.29 -12.36 -19.62
CA LYS A 47 12.04 -13.63 -19.69
C LYS A 47 11.59 -14.64 -18.61
N PRO A 48 11.42 -14.26 -17.33
CA PRO A 48 10.91 -15.20 -16.33
C PRO A 48 9.49 -15.67 -16.62
N PHE A 49 8.62 -14.79 -17.13
CA PHE A 49 7.25 -15.17 -17.50
C PHE A 49 7.24 -16.15 -18.67
N ILE A 50 7.93 -15.85 -19.77
CA ILE A 50 8.11 -16.75 -20.93
C ILE A 50 8.63 -18.12 -20.46
N LYS A 51 9.66 -18.14 -19.61
CA LYS A 51 10.24 -19.39 -19.08
C LYS A 51 9.23 -20.20 -18.28
N LYS A 52 8.34 -19.54 -17.54
CA LYS A 52 7.34 -20.17 -16.67
C LYS A 52 6.13 -20.68 -17.45
N THR A 53 5.66 -19.93 -18.45
CA THR A 53 4.36 -20.15 -19.09
C THR A 53 4.48 -20.69 -20.52
N GLY A 54 5.61 -20.48 -21.19
CA GLY A 54 5.79 -20.79 -22.61
C GLY A 54 5.15 -19.78 -23.58
N VAL A 55 4.53 -18.71 -23.06
CA VAL A 55 3.93 -17.61 -23.84
C VAL A 55 5.01 -16.85 -24.61
N GLU A 56 4.73 -16.46 -25.85
CA GLU A 56 5.59 -15.53 -26.59
C GLU A 56 5.30 -14.09 -26.15
N ILE A 57 6.35 -13.32 -25.84
CA ILE A 57 6.20 -11.88 -25.56
C ILE A 57 6.96 -11.08 -26.62
N VAL A 58 6.24 -10.22 -27.32
CA VAL A 58 6.80 -9.17 -28.18
C VAL A 58 6.86 -7.88 -27.40
N SER A 59 8.05 -7.30 -27.31
CA SER A 59 8.25 -6.00 -26.67
C SER A 59 8.33 -4.93 -27.75
N GLU A 60 7.49 -3.92 -27.65
CA GLU A 60 7.53 -2.72 -28.51
C GLU A 60 7.80 -1.48 -27.68
N ASP A 61 8.29 -0.43 -28.33
CA ASP A 61 8.55 0.85 -27.71
C ASP A 61 7.66 1.93 -28.34
N PHE A 62 7.20 2.88 -27.53
CA PHE A 62 6.42 4.03 -27.99
C PHE A 62 6.93 5.35 -27.38
N SER A 63 6.34 6.47 -27.77
CA SER A 63 6.71 7.81 -27.29
C SER A 63 5.86 8.34 -26.12
N GLY A 64 4.90 7.55 -25.62
CA GLY A 64 4.00 7.95 -24.53
C GLY A 64 2.67 8.56 -24.97
N GLY A 65 1.81 8.86 -24.00
CA GLY A 65 0.47 9.41 -24.23
C GLY A 65 -0.57 8.37 -24.65
N LEU A 66 -1.80 8.84 -24.92
CA LEU A 66 -2.97 7.99 -25.20
C LEU A 66 -3.37 7.92 -26.68
N ALA A 67 -2.76 8.74 -27.55
CA ALA A 67 -3.24 8.91 -28.92
C ALA A 67 -3.29 7.59 -29.72
N GLU A 68 -2.25 6.76 -29.60
CA GLU A 68 -2.18 5.48 -30.31
C GLU A 68 -3.12 4.43 -29.72
N ILE A 69 -3.22 4.35 -28.38
CA ILE A 69 -4.20 3.49 -27.69
C ILE A 69 -5.62 3.86 -28.14
N LYS A 70 -5.94 5.16 -28.12
CA LYS A 70 -7.24 5.68 -28.53
C LYS A 70 -7.55 5.30 -29.98
N ALA A 71 -6.61 5.52 -30.90
CA ALA A 71 -6.79 5.17 -32.30
C ALA A 71 -7.04 3.66 -32.50
N GLN A 72 -6.34 2.80 -31.77
CA GLN A 72 -6.53 1.34 -31.84
C GLN A 72 -7.90 0.90 -31.29
N VAL A 73 -8.30 1.46 -30.15
CA VAL A 73 -9.60 1.17 -29.51
C VAL A 73 -10.76 1.66 -30.38
N GLU A 74 -10.71 2.89 -30.88
CA GLU A 74 -11.76 3.46 -31.75
C GLU A 74 -11.87 2.73 -33.09
N ALA A 75 -10.75 2.24 -33.62
CA ALA A 75 -10.73 1.42 -34.83
C ALA A 75 -11.17 -0.04 -34.61
N ASN A 76 -11.45 -0.44 -33.36
CA ASN A 76 -11.71 -1.83 -32.96
C ASN A 76 -10.65 -2.81 -33.49
N ASN A 77 -9.39 -2.40 -33.43
CA ASN A 77 -8.25 -3.15 -33.96
C ASN A 77 -7.06 -2.98 -33.01
N VAL A 78 -7.25 -3.45 -31.78
CA VAL A 78 -6.25 -3.38 -30.71
C VAL A 78 -5.19 -4.45 -30.93
N ARG A 79 -3.92 -4.02 -30.99
CA ARG A 79 -2.75 -4.88 -31.19
C ARG A 79 -1.83 -4.90 -29.98
N TRP A 80 -1.92 -3.88 -29.12
CA TRP A 80 -1.16 -3.77 -27.88
C TRP A 80 -1.96 -4.38 -26.73
N ASP A 81 -1.41 -5.41 -26.10
CA ASP A 81 -2.07 -6.12 -25.00
C ASP A 81 -1.81 -5.47 -23.65
N LEU A 82 -0.61 -4.89 -23.46
CA LEU A 82 -0.22 -4.21 -22.23
C LEU A 82 0.66 -2.99 -22.54
N VAL A 83 0.36 -1.83 -21.96
CA VAL A 83 1.12 -0.60 -22.17
C VAL A 83 1.58 0.00 -20.84
N SER A 84 2.87 0.28 -20.74
CA SER A 84 3.47 0.97 -19.59
C SER A 84 3.21 2.48 -19.71
N LEU A 85 2.17 2.98 -19.04
CA LEU A 85 1.74 4.38 -19.09
C LEU A 85 2.15 5.19 -17.85
N ASP A 86 2.28 6.50 -18.02
CA ASP A 86 2.35 7.44 -16.91
C ASP A 86 0.98 7.59 -16.23
N LYS A 87 0.99 7.86 -14.92
CA LYS A 87 -0.25 7.94 -14.11
C LYS A 87 -1.30 8.93 -14.68
N PRO A 88 -0.95 10.14 -15.16
CA PRO A 88 -1.94 11.04 -15.75
C PRO A 88 -2.60 10.48 -17.01
N ASP A 89 -1.89 9.67 -17.80
CA ASP A 89 -2.46 8.99 -18.97
C ASP A 89 -3.39 7.86 -18.54
N ILE A 90 -3.02 7.07 -17.53
CA ILE A 90 -3.91 6.02 -16.99
C ILE A 90 -5.24 6.60 -16.53
N VAL A 91 -5.22 7.70 -15.76
CA VAL A 91 -6.45 8.33 -15.25
C VAL A 91 -7.35 8.82 -16.39
N ARG A 92 -6.75 9.47 -17.40
CA ARG A 92 -7.50 9.95 -18.57
C ARG A 92 -8.03 8.80 -19.42
N GLY A 93 -7.22 7.78 -19.66
CA GLY A 93 -7.61 6.59 -20.43
C GLY A 93 -8.76 5.82 -19.79
N CYS A 94 -8.75 5.65 -18.45
CA CYS A 94 -9.88 5.07 -17.73
C CYS A 94 -11.14 5.93 -17.84
N ALA A 95 -11.02 7.25 -17.70
CA ALA A 95 -12.17 8.17 -17.81
C ALA A 95 -12.79 8.18 -19.21
N GLU A 96 -11.97 7.98 -20.25
CA GLU A 96 -12.40 7.90 -21.65
C GLU A 96 -12.82 6.49 -22.08
N GLY A 97 -12.75 5.48 -21.19
CA GLY A 97 -13.12 4.10 -21.50
C GLY A 97 -12.14 3.37 -22.43
N LEU A 98 -10.89 3.84 -22.48
CA LEU A 98 -9.84 3.30 -23.37
C LEU A 98 -9.05 2.14 -22.75
N LEU A 99 -9.22 1.88 -21.45
CA LEU A 99 -8.43 0.91 -20.69
C LEU A 99 -9.35 -0.05 -19.94
N GLU A 100 -9.00 -1.33 -19.94
CA GLU A 100 -9.70 -2.37 -19.17
C GLU A 100 -9.45 -2.19 -17.65
N PRO A 101 -10.46 -2.43 -16.80
CA PRO A 101 -10.28 -2.40 -15.36
C PRO A 101 -9.45 -3.61 -14.89
N VAL A 102 -8.39 -3.35 -14.15
CA VAL A 102 -7.60 -4.41 -13.51
C VAL A 102 -8.26 -4.80 -12.19
N ASN A 103 -8.59 -6.08 -12.03
CA ASN A 103 -9.11 -6.61 -10.77
C ASN A 103 -8.02 -6.63 -9.69
N PRO A 104 -8.14 -5.87 -8.59
CA PRO A 104 -7.10 -5.81 -7.56
C PRO A 104 -6.80 -7.17 -6.88
N SER A 105 -7.73 -8.13 -6.92
CA SER A 105 -7.54 -9.43 -6.28
C SER A 105 -6.44 -10.29 -6.91
N ILE A 106 -5.98 -9.97 -8.12
CA ILE A 106 -4.90 -10.68 -8.81
C ILE A 106 -3.50 -10.20 -8.38
N LEU A 107 -3.42 -9.07 -7.67
CA LEU A 107 -2.15 -8.50 -7.23
C LEU A 107 -1.59 -9.30 -6.04
N PRO A 108 -0.26 -9.43 -5.94
CA PRO A 108 0.35 -10.10 -4.80
C PRO A 108 0.00 -9.35 -3.51
N PRO A 109 -0.24 -10.07 -2.41
CA PRO A 109 -0.53 -9.46 -1.11
C PRO A 109 0.70 -8.81 -0.46
N GLY A 110 0.49 -8.12 0.67
CA GLY A 110 1.57 -7.54 1.49
C GLY A 110 2.53 -8.57 2.11
N ALA A 111 3.51 -8.12 2.90
CA ALA A 111 4.66 -8.93 3.38
C ALA A 111 4.33 -10.20 4.22
N ASP A 112 3.08 -10.35 4.67
CA ASP A 112 2.54 -11.55 5.31
C ASP A 112 1.29 -12.11 4.59
N GLY A 113 1.11 -11.80 3.30
CA GLY A 113 0.01 -12.37 2.53
C GLY A 113 -1.37 -11.76 2.80
N VAL A 114 -1.51 -10.90 3.81
CA VAL A 114 -2.76 -10.25 4.21
C VAL A 114 -2.96 -8.95 3.43
N LYS A 115 -4.18 -8.72 2.95
CA LYS A 115 -4.55 -7.45 2.32
C LYS A 115 -4.87 -6.39 3.38
N PRO A 116 -4.62 -5.10 3.13
CA PRO A 116 -4.93 -4.03 4.07
C PRO A 116 -6.37 -4.08 4.64
N GLU A 117 -7.35 -4.35 3.79
CA GLU A 117 -8.77 -4.46 4.17
C GLU A 117 -9.12 -5.65 5.07
N GLU A 118 -8.24 -6.66 5.17
CA GLU A 118 -8.45 -7.87 5.96
C GLU A 118 -7.77 -7.80 7.35
N VAL A 119 -6.90 -6.80 7.57
CA VAL A 119 -6.05 -6.72 8.78
C VAL A 119 -6.88 -6.72 10.05
N TYR A 120 -7.88 -5.84 10.17
CA TYR A 120 -8.65 -5.69 11.40
C TYR A 120 -9.51 -6.92 11.70
N ALA A 121 -10.23 -7.43 10.71
CA ALA A 121 -11.03 -8.66 10.86
C ALA A 121 -10.18 -9.87 11.31
N LEU A 122 -8.92 -9.96 10.86
CA LEU A 122 -8.02 -11.00 11.34
C LEU A 122 -7.59 -10.75 12.79
N LEU A 123 -7.22 -9.53 13.14
CA LEU A 123 -6.77 -9.19 14.50
C LEU A 123 -7.87 -9.35 15.58
N GLU A 124 -9.15 -9.35 15.20
CA GLU A 124 -10.25 -9.71 16.11
C GLU A 124 -10.18 -11.17 16.58
N THR A 125 -9.52 -12.05 15.82
CA THR A 125 -9.42 -13.47 16.12
C THR A 125 -8.10 -13.79 16.84
N GLU A 126 -8.14 -14.70 17.81
CA GLU A 126 -6.94 -15.22 18.48
C GLU A 126 -5.90 -15.73 17.46
N GLN A 127 -6.33 -16.50 16.47
CA GLN A 127 -5.48 -17.03 15.39
C GLN A 127 -4.81 -15.93 14.56
N GLY A 128 -5.51 -14.82 14.29
CA GLY A 128 -4.95 -13.69 13.57
C GLY A 128 -3.94 -12.91 14.42
N ARG A 129 -4.17 -12.79 15.73
CA ARG A 129 -3.19 -12.19 16.66
C ARG A 129 -1.95 -13.06 16.81
N GLU A 130 -2.11 -14.38 16.99
CA GLU A 130 -1.00 -15.34 16.99
C GLU A 130 -0.17 -15.25 15.70
N ARG A 131 -0.84 -15.14 14.54
CA ARG A 131 -0.17 -14.92 13.25
C ARG A 131 0.67 -13.64 13.25
N ALA A 132 0.12 -12.53 13.76
CA ALA A 132 0.82 -11.26 13.83
C ALA A 132 2.06 -11.35 14.74
N PHE A 133 1.93 -11.95 15.93
CA PHE A 133 3.06 -12.16 16.84
C PHE A 133 4.11 -13.11 16.26
N ALA A 134 3.70 -14.21 15.63
CA ALA A 134 4.62 -15.12 14.95
C ALA A 134 5.41 -14.43 13.82
N LYS A 135 4.79 -13.46 13.13
CA LYS A 135 5.50 -12.64 12.15
C LYS A 135 6.51 -11.71 12.81
N LEU A 136 6.13 -11.05 13.91
CA LEU A 136 7.03 -10.18 14.68
C LEU A 136 8.21 -10.97 15.29
N ASP A 137 8.01 -12.22 15.71
CA ASP A 137 9.07 -13.09 16.24
C ASP A 137 10.23 -13.25 15.25
N THR A 138 9.95 -13.25 13.94
CA THR A 138 10.99 -13.38 12.90
C THR A 138 12.00 -12.24 12.90
N ILE A 139 11.65 -11.08 13.48
CA ILE A 139 12.50 -9.89 13.56
C ILE A 139 12.75 -9.40 14.98
N LYS A 140 12.06 -9.93 15.99
CA LYS A 140 12.04 -9.40 17.37
C LYS A 140 13.43 -9.13 17.95
N SER A 141 14.37 -10.06 17.76
CA SER A 141 15.75 -9.95 18.26
C SER A 141 16.60 -8.87 17.57
N GLN A 142 16.10 -8.30 16.47
CA GLN A 142 16.77 -7.28 15.65
C GLN A 142 16.09 -5.91 15.76
N VAL A 143 15.02 -5.78 16.55
CA VAL A 143 14.22 -4.55 16.66
C VAL A 143 14.54 -3.84 17.98
N LEU A 144 14.81 -2.53 17.89
CA LEU A 144 14.79 -1.64 19.04
C LEU A 144 13.38 -1.02 19.17
N TRP A 145 12.71 -1.32 20.28
CA TRP A 145 11.33 -0.89 20.53
C TRP A 145 11.30 0.50 21.18
N TRP A 146 10.81 1.49 20.44
CA TRP A 146 10.70 2.87 20.90
C TRP A 146 9.33 3.14 21.52
N THR A 147 9.27 4.08 22.46
CA THR A 147 8.06 4.49 23.19
C THR A 147 7.74 5.98 23.02
N THR A 148 8.72 6.77 22.55
CA THR A 148 8.54 8.21 22.31
C THR A 148 8.94 8.59 20.88
N GLY A 149 8.21 9.52 20.28
CA GLY A 149 8.45 9.94 18.89
C GLY A 149 9.81 10.61 18.62
N ALA A 150 10.59 10.92 19.66
CA ALA A 150 11.95 11.48 19.51
C ALA A 150 13.02 10.39 19.32
N GLN A 151 12.77 9.14 19.73
CA GLN A 151 13.76 8.06 19.67
C GLN A 151 14.12 7.62 18.25
N PRO A 152 13.18 7.40 17.31
CA PRO A 152 13.53 6.92 15.97
C PRO A 152 14.52 7.81 15.18
N PRO A 153 14.35 9.15 15.09
CA PRO A 153 15.33 9.98 14.38
C PRO A 153 16.70 9.99 15.07
N GLN A 154 16.75 9.91 16.40
CA GLN A 154 18.01 9.82 17.15
C GLN A 154 18.75 8.51 16.87
N MET A 155 18.06 7.37 16.97
CA MET A 155 18.62 6.04 16.69
C MET A 155 19.16 5.94 15.25
N LEU A 156 18.47 6.58 14.28
CA LEU A 156 18.94 6.68 12.90
C LEU A 156 20.18 7.59 12.77
N ALA A 157 20.21 8.74 13.47
CA ALA A 157 21.32 9.68 13.44
C ALA A 157 22.59 9.07 14.04
N ASP A 158 22.44 8.35 15.16
CA ASP A 158 23.50 7.65 15.88
C ASP A 158 23.91 6.34 15.20
N LYS A 159 23.18 5.94 14.14
CA LYS A 159 23.40 4.71 13.36
C LYS A 159 23.24 3.44 14.19
N GLU A 160 22.45 3.50 15.26
CA GLU A 160 22.04 2.32 16.03
C GLU A 160 21.08 1.44 15.21
N VAL A 161 20.29 2.05 14.33
CA VAL A 161 19.40 1.37 13.39
C VAL A 161 19.60 1.89 11.97
N VAL A 162 19.32 1.04 10.97
CA VAL A 162 19.39 1.41 9.54
C VAL A 162 18.02 1.71 8.94
N ILE A 163 16.95 1.33 9.63
CA ILE A 163 15.54 1.55 9.28
C ILE A 163 14.72 1.67 10.57
N ALA A 164 13.71 2.54 10.58
CA ALA A 164 12.81 2.70 11.72
C ALA A 164 11.40 3.05 11.27
N SER A 165 10.39 2.61 12.03
CA SER A 165 9.07 3.25 12.03
C SER A 165 9.18 4.57 12.80
N ALA A 166 8.54 5.63 12.30
CA ALA A 166 8.61 6.95 12.92
C ALA A 166 7.43 7.83 12.47
N PHE A 167 7.09 8.82 13.29
CA PHE A 167 6.19 9.89 12.85
C PHE A 167 6.86 10.73 11.77
N ASN A 168 6.20 10.89 10.62
CA ASN A 168 6.79 11.53 9.45
C ASN A 168 7.24 12.98 9.71
N GLY A 169 6.52 13.72 10.57
CA GLY A 169 6.91 15.07 10.99
C GLY A 169 8.25 15.12 11.72
N ARG A 170 8.57 14.09 12.53
CA ARG A 170 9.85 13.98 13.24
C ARG A 170 11.01 13.77 12.28
N ILE A 171 10.81 12.91 11.28
CA ILE A 171 11.81 12.67 10.22
C ILE A 171 11.97 13.89 9.32
N HIS A 172 10.88 14.61 9.02
CA HIS A 172 10.96 15.86 8.27
C HIS A 172 11.79 16.91 8.99
N ASN A 173 11.53 17.16 10.27
CA ASN A 173 12.27 18.14 11.06
C ASN A 173 13.74 17.75 11.20
N ALA A 174 14.05 16.48 11.47
CA ALA A 174 15.44 16.01 11.49
C ALA A 174 16.18 16.28 10.15
N ARG A 175 15.49 16.18 9.02
CA ARG A 175 16.07 16.50 7.70
C ARG A 175 16.28 18.00 7.48
N GLN A 176 15.27 18.81 7.81
CA GLN A 176 15.27 20.25 7.53
C GLN A 176 16.11 21.03 8.55
N ASP A 177 15.91 20.77 9.83
CA ASP A 177 16.44 21.57 10.93
C ASP A 177 17.81 21.05 11.39
N GLU A 178 18.02 19.73 11.34
CA GLU A 178 19.23 19.08 11.86
C GLU A 178 20.17 18.57 10.75
N GLY A 179 19.78 18.70 9.48
CA GLY A 179 20.60 18.31 8.33
C GLY A 179 20.77 16.80 8.13
N GLN A 180 19.91 15.98 8.77
CA GLN A 180 19.97 14.53 8.64
C GLN A 180 19.60 14.08 7.22
N ARG A 181 20.28 13.04 6.73
CA ARG A 181 20.08 12.53 5.36
C ARG A 181 19.12 11.34 5.31
N PHE A 182 18.01 11.45 6.02
CA PHE A 182 16.99 10.39 6.06
C PHE A 182 16.10 10.42 4.82
N ARG A 183 15.54 9.25 4.47
CA ARG A 183 14.51 9.11 3.44
C ARG A 183 13.28 8.45 4.06
N ILE A 184 12.11 8.99 3.78
CA ILE A 184 10.83 8.38 4.17
C ILE A 184 10.43 7.37 3.08
N ILE A 185 10.08 6.17 3.50
CA ILE A 185 9.42 5.17 2.66
C ILE A 185 7.92 5.32 2.94
N TRP A 186 7.16 5.80 1.96
CA TRP A 186 5.72 6.07 2.10
C TRP A 186 4.84 4.84 1.82
N ASP A 187 5.44 3.77 1.29
CA ASP A 187 4.74 2.53 1.01
C ASP A 187 4.12 1.97 2.31
N HIS A 188 2.83 1.65 2.27
CA HIS A 188 2.06 1.19 3.44
C HIS A 188 2.18 2.07 4.70
N GLN A 189 2.33 3.40 4.55
CA GLN A 189 2.28 4.30 5.69
C GLN A 189 0.95 4.18 6.46
N MET A 190 1.01 4.26 7.79
CA MET A 190 -0.19 4.27 8.64
C MET A 190 -0.66 5.72 8.84
N GLY A 191 -1.84 6.04 8.30
CA GLY A 191 -2.48 7.34 8.45
C GLY A 191 -3.54 7.33 9.53
N TYR A 192 -3.54 8.34 10.40
CA TYR A 192 -4.59 8.59 11.38
C TYR A 192 -4.81 10.10 11.53
N MET A 193 -5.95 10.47 12.11
CA MET A 193 -6.32 11.86 12.33
C MET A 193 -6.19 12.22 13.81
N ASN A 194 -5.72 13.44 14.06
CA ASN A 194 -5.76 14.03 15.40
C ASN A 194 -6.91 15.04 15.50
N GLY A 195 -7.57 15.07 16.65
CA GLY A 195 -8.70 15.95 16.94
C GLY A 195 -8.54 16.69 18.26
N TRP A 196 -9.31 17.77 18.41
CA TRP A 196 -9.49 18.44 19.69
C TRP A 196 -10.62 17.80 20.49
N ALA A 197 -10.45 17.73 21.80
CA ALA A 197 -11.50 17.34 22.74
C ALA A 197 -11.56 18.32 23.91
N ILE A 198 -12.77 18.56 24.44
CA ILE A 198 -12.98 19.37 25.64
C ILE A 198 -13.29 18.40 26.80
N PRO A 199 -12.46 18.36 27.85
CA PRO A 199 -12.76 17.55 29.03
C PRO A 199 -14.11 17.93 29.65
N LYS A 200 -14.90 16.92 30.04
CA LYS A 200 -16.19 17.12 30.71
C LYS A 200 -16.00 17.91 32.00
N GLY A 201 -16.79 18.97 32.18
CA GLY A 201 -16.70 19.84 33.35
C GLY A 201 -15.70 21.01 33.23
N SER A 202 -15.11 21.22 32.05
CA SER A 202 -14.24 22.38 31.81
C SER A 202 -14.96 23.70 32.13
N ALA A 203 -14.37 24.49 33.04
CA ALA A 203 -14.84 25.83 33.40
C ALA A 203 -14.78 26.82 32.23
N HIS A 204 -14.12 26.46 31.13
CA HIS A 204 -13.88 27.32 29.96
C HIS A 204 -14.46 26.73 28.67
N THR A 205 -15.51 25.90 28.77
CA THR A 205 -16.11 25.21 27.62
C THR A 205 -16.40 26.13 26.43
N LYS A 206 -16.97 27.32 26.67
CA LYS A 206 -17.25 28.28 25.59
C LYS A 206 -15.98 28.76 24.89
N LEU A 207 -14.96 29.16 25.64
CA LEU A 207 -13.68 29.62 25.09
C LEU A 207 -12.95 28.49 24.35
N ALA A 208 -13.04 27.26 24.84
CA ALA A 208 -12.48 26.09 24.16
C ALA A 208 -13.18 25.83 22.82
N LEU A 209 -14.51 25.97 22.74
CA LEU A 209 -15.24 25.89 21.49
C LEU A 209 -14.83 27.00 20.50
N ASP A 210 -14.66 28.23 20.98
CA ASP A 210 -14.17 29.36 20.15
C ASP A 210 -12.77 29.05 19.59
N PHE A 211 -11.88 28.49 20.41
CA PHE A 211 -10.55 28.06 19.97
C PHE A 211 -10.58 26.91 18.97
N ILE A 212 -11.45 25.91 19.16
CA ILE A 212 -11.63 24.81 18.20
C ILE A 212 -12.13 25.36 16.86
N ALA A 213 -13.11 26.27 16.88
CA ALA A 213 -13.62 26.91 15.67
C ALA A 213 -12.52 27.69 14.94
N PHE A 214 -11.71 28.46 15.67
CA PHE A 214 -10.56 29.19 15.11
C PHE A 214 -9.50 28.26 14.54
N SER A 215 -8.97 27.35 15.36
CA SER A 215 -7.83 26.49 15.03
C SER A 215 -8.15 25.48 13.92
N SER A 216 -9.40 25.07 13.80
CA SER A 216 -9.87 24.23 12.67
C SER A 216 -10.20 25.04 11.42
N GLY A 217 -10.01 26.37 11.41
CA GLY A 217 -10.24 27.21 10.24
C GLY A 217 -9.22 26.99 9.12
N THR A 218 -9.54 27.47 7.91
CA THR A 218 -8.70 27.25 6.71
C THR A 218 -7.25 27.68 6.90
N LYS A 219 -7.05 28.93 7.34
CA LYS A 219 -5.71 29.53 7.45
C LYS A 219 -4.87 28.90 8.57
N PRO A 220 -5.37 28.74 9.81
CA PRO A 220 -4.58 28.10 10.87
C PRO A 220 -4.13 26.68 10.52
N LEU A 221 -4.99 25.85 9.92
CA LEU A 221 -4.62 24.51 9.48
C LEU A 221 -3.58 24.53 8.33
N ALA A 222 -3.67 25.48 7.39
CA ALA A 222 -2.66 25.63 6.34
C ALA A 222 -1.31 26.13 6.89
N ASP A 223 -1.34 27.03 7.87
CA ASP A 223 -0.15 27.55 8.53
C ASP A 223 0.57 26.49 9.36
N GLN A 224 -0.15 25.54 9.97
CA GLN A 224 0.45 24.43 10.73
C GLN A 224 1.43 23.62 9.89
N ALA A 225 1.10 23.36 8.62
CA ALA A 225 1.92 22.58 7.70
C ALA A 225 3.30 23.20 7.41
N LYS A 226 3.50 24.49 7.76
CA LYS A 226 4.79 25.20 7.62
C LYS A 226 5.79 24.82 8.72
N TYR A 227 5.30 24.33 9.86
CA TYR A 227 6.13 24.04 11.04
C TYR A 227 6.35 22.54 11.25
N VAL A 228 5.47 21.73 10.68
CA VAL A 228 5.57 20.27 10.72
C VAL A 228 4.90 19.70 9.48
N ALA A 229 5.49 18.67 8.89
CA ALA A 229 4.98 18.04 7.66
C ALA A 229 3.72 17.18 7.90
N TYR A 230 2.67 17.75 8.48
CA TYR A 230 1.37 17.11 8.62
C TYR A 230 0.35 17.70 7.64
N GLY A 231 -0.46 16.80 7.06
CA GLY A 231 -1.50 17.17 6.13
C GLY A 231 -2.64 17.93 6.81
N PRO A 232 -3.02 19.12 6.33
CA PRO A 232 -4.23 19.78 6.81
C PRO A 232 -5.46 18.91 6.53
N THR A 233 -6.41 18.89 7.46
CA THR A 233 -7.64 18.07 7.35
C THR A 233 -8.70 18.66 6.42
N ARG A 234 -8.54 19.92 5.99
CA ARG A 234 -9.47 20.60 5.06
C ARG A 234 -8.91 20.74 3.66
N LYS A 235 -9.74 20.45 2.65
CA LYS A 235 -9.46 20.74 1.24
C LYS A 235 -9.12 22.22 1.00
N SER A 236 -9.83 23.13 1.68
CA SER A 236 -9.58 24.58 1.59
C SER A 236 -8.20 24.97 2.13
N SER A 237 -7.71 24.27 3.15
CA SER A 237 -6.37 24.49 3.73
C SER A 237 -5.29 23.97 2.80
N SER A 238 -5.46 22.76 2.25
CA SER A 238 -4.50 22.18 1.30
C SER A 238 -4.25 23.08 0.09
N ALA A 239 -5.28 23.82 -0.38
CA ALA A 239 -5.13 24.80 -1.46
C ALA A 239 -4.27 26.02 -1.10
N GLN A 240 -3.99 26.26 0.19
CA GLN A 240 -3.14 27.37 0.66
C GLN A 240 -1.72 26.93 1.05
N VAL A 241 -1.43 25.63 0.99
CA VAL A 241 -0.09 25.11 1.27
C VAL A 241 0.77 25.24 0.02
N SER A 242 2.04 25.65 0.16
CA SER A 242 2.94 25.79 -0.98
C SER A 242 3.21 24.42 -1.65
N PRO A 243 3.48 24.38 -2.97
CA PRO A 243 3.81 23.13 -3.67
C PRO A 243 4.98 22.36 -3.06
N GLU A 244 5.98 23.09 -2.54
CA GLU A 244 7.16 22.51 -1.87
C GLU A 244 6.78 21.75 -0.59
N ILE A 245 5.94 22.37 0.25
CA ILE A 245 5.45 21.71 1.47
C ILE A 245 4.54 20.55 1.09
N LEU A 246 3.60 20.75 0.14
CA LEU A 246 2.67 19.72 -0.32
C LEU A 246 3.38 18.44 -0.76
N ALA A 247 4.51 18.54 -1.47
CA ALA A 247 5.26 17.37 -1.92
C ALA A 247 5.82 16.51 -0.77
N ASN A 248 6.00 17.11 0.41
CA ASN A 248 6.55 16.47 1.61
C ASN A 248 5.48 16.00 2.61
N LEU A 249 4.19 16.24 2.33
CA LEU A 249 3.10 15.82 3.22
C LEU A 249 2.73 14.34 3.04
N PRO A 250 2.29 13.65 4.10
CA PRO A 250 1.80 12.27 4.01
C PRO A 250 0.62 12.14 3.05
N THR A 251 -0.25 13.16 3.01
CA THR A 251 -1.48 13.21 2.21
C THR A 251 -1.28 13.62 0.75
N ALA A 252 -0.03 13.87 0.31
CA ALA A 252 0.24 14.13 -1.09
C ALA A 252 -0.18 12.91 -1.94
N PRO A 253 -0.84 13.09 -3.11
CA PRO A 253 -1.40 11.97 -3.88
C PRO A 253 -0.41 10.84 -4.20
N GLN A 254 0.87 11.17 -4.38
CA GLN A 254 1.95 10.21 -4.61
C GLN A 254 2.35 9.44 -3.35
N ASN A 255 2.32 10.08 -2.17
CA ASN A 255 2.69 9.48 -0.90
C ASN A 255 1.54 8.65 -0.31
N PHE A 256 0.29 9.04 -0.59
CA PHE A 256 -0.90 8.43 -0.03
C PHE A 256 -1.44 7.23 -0.83
N LYS A 257 -0.82 6.88 -1.96
CA LYS A 257 -1.32 5.85 -2.89
C LYS A 257 -1.57 4.49 -2.23
N THR A 258 -0.69 4.12 -1.30
CA THR A 258 -0.68 2.83 -0.59
C THR A 258 -0.90 3.02 0.90
N ALA A 259 -1.38 4.19 1.33
CA ALA A 259 -1.57 4.47 2.74
C ALA A 259 -2.63 3.51 3.32
N PHE A 260 -2.33 2.96 4.49
CA PHE A 260 -3.26 2.23 5.32
C PHE A 260 -3.85 3.21 6.33
N LEU A 261 -5.16 3.43 6.28
CA LEU A 261 -5.84 4.23 7.29
C LEU A 261 -6.13 3.36 8.50
N ILE A 262 -5.77 3.87 9.67
CA ILE A 262 -6.07 3.22 10.94
C ILE A 262 -7.59 3.29 11.17
N ASP A 263 -8.16 2.17 11.63
CA ASP A 263 -9.52 2.08 12.12
C ASP A 263 -9.56 2.51 13.60
N ASP A 264 -9.91 3.77 13.82
CA ASP A 264 -9.94 4.38 15.16
C ASP A 264 -11.03 3.76 16.06
N GLU A 265 -12.15 3.29 15.48
CA GLU A 265 -13.23 2.64 16.25
C GLU A 265 -12.77 1.27 16.73
N TRP A 266 -12.16 0.48 15.83
CA TRP A 266 -11.58 -0.80 16.18
C TRP A 266 -10.51 -0.68 17.27
N TRP A 267 -9.56 0.26 17.13
CA TRP A 267 -8.54 0.44 18.17
C TRP A 267 -9.14 0.94 19.49
N SER A 268 -10.23 1.71 19.47
CA SER A 268 -10.93 2.09 20.71
C SER A 268 -11.49 0.89 21.47
N ASP A 269 -11.89 -0.18 20.76
CA ASP A 269 -12.47 -1.38 21.38
C ASP A 269 -11.39 -2.38 21.84
N TYR A 270 -10.29 -2.52 21.09
CA TYR A 270 -9.29 -3.59 21.32
C TYR A 270 -7.92 -3.13 21.86
N ALA A 271 -7.61 -1.83 21.88
CA ALA A 271 -6.25 -1.36 22.20
C ALA A 271 -5.72 -1.84 23.57
N ASP A 272 -6.55 -1.82 24.61
CA ASP A 272 -6.10 -2.17 25.96
C ASP A 272 -5.70 -3.65 26.05
N GLU A 273 -6.55 -4.57 25.53
CA GLU A 273 -6.25 -6.01 25.45
C GLU A 273 -4.98 -6.27 24.63
N LEU A 274 -4.87 -5.66 23.45
CA LEU A 274 -3.72 -5.83 22.57
C LEU A 274 -2.42 -5.29 23.16
N ASN A 275 -2.49 -4.21 23.93
CA ASN A 275 -1.33 -3.68 24.64
C ASN A 275 -0.86 -4.65 25.73
N GLU A 276 -1.78 -5.29 26.46
CA GLU A 276 -1.42 -6.32 27.43
C GLU A 276 -0.81 -7.55 26.77
N GLU A 277 -1.39 -8.03 25.67
CA GLU A 277 -0.85 -9.13 24.87
C GLU A 277 0.52 -8.80 24.31
N PHE A 278 0.69 -7.61 23.71
CA PHE A 278 1.95 -7.16 23.14
C PHE A 278 3.04 -7.02 24.20
N ASN A 279 2.74 -6.46 25.38
CA ASN A 279 3.69 -6.35 26.49
C ASN A 279 4.10 -7.73 27.02
N THR A 280 3.15 -8.66 27.13
CA THR A 280 3.43 -10.04 27.53
C THR A 280 4.32 -10.72 26.51
N TRP A 281 3.98 -10.60 25.22
CA TRP A 281 4.80 -11.10 24.13
C TRP A 281 6.20 -10.52 24.20
N LEU A 282 6.37 -9.20 24.36
CA LEU A 282 7.67 -8.54 24.36
C LEU A 282 8.64 -9.06 25.45
N LEU A 283 8.12 -9.50 26.59
CA LEU A 283 8.89 -10.03 27.72
C LEU A 283 9.37 -11.49 27.53
N ASN A 284 8.72 -12.24 26.64
CA ASN A 284 9.01 -13.67 26.38
C ASN A 284 9.98 -13.87 25.20
#